data_AF-A0A949L8B8-F1
#
_entry.id   AF-A0A949L8B8-F1
#
_cell.length_a   1.000
_cell.length_b   1.000
_cell.length_c   1.000
_cell.angle_alpha   90.00
_cell.angle_beta   90.00
_cell.angle_gamma   90.00
#
_symmetry.space_group_name_H-M   'P 1'
#
loop_
_entity.id
_entity.type
_entity.pdbx_description
1 polymer ?
#
loop_
_entity_poly.entity_id
_entity_poly.type
_entity_poly.pdbx_seq_one_letter_code
_entity_poly.pdbx_strand_id
1 'polypeptide(L)' 'MRFVDRIRKQGYTRYRGAVDASVYEYFNCDCSWKAVWYLKDGHYQCCGCKERCETSDPDGFQLFLDTR' A
#
# COMPACT_ATOMS: atom_id res chain seq x y z
N MET A 1 -13.13 -3.33 -15.92
CA MET A 1 -12.42 -4.03 -14.82
C MET A 1 -11.91 -2.99 -13.83
N ARG A 2 -12.11 -3.15 -12.52
CA ARG A 2 -11.62 -2.17 -11.54
C ARG A 2 -10.10 -2.34 -11.38
N PHE A 3 -9.39 -1.27 -11.03
CA PHE A 3 -7.93 -1.31 -10.86
C PHE A 3 -7.49 -2.39 -9.84
N VAL A 4 -8.22 -2.49 -8.73
CA VAL A 4 -8.00 -3.51 -7.69
C VAL A 4 -8.06 -4.93 -8.25
N ASP A 5 -9.01 -5.22 -9.14
CA ASP A 5 -9.13 -6.56 -9.76
C ASP A 5 -7.90 -6.88 -10.62
N ARG A 6 -7.34 -5.87 -11.30
CA ARG A 6 -6.14 -6.01 -12.12
C ARG A 6 -4.92 -6.38 -11.29
N ILE A 7 -4.66 -5.63 -10.22
CA ILE A 7 -3.46 -5.87 -9.39
C ILE A 7 -3.58 -7.19 -8.63
N ARG A 8 -4.78 -7.58 -8.19
CA ARG A 8 -5.00 -8.89 -7.58
C ARG A 8 -4.66 -10.04 -8.53
N LYS A 9 -5.04 -9.93 -9.82
CA LYS A 9 -4.64 -10.90 -10.86
C LYS A 9 -3.13 -10.93 -11.11
N GLN A 10 -2.41 -9.86 -10.81
CA GLN A 10 -0.95 -9.78 -10.93
C GLN A 10 -0.22 -10.38 -9.72
N GLY A 11 -0.93 -10.81 -8.67
CA GLY A 11 -0.35 -11.41 -7.46
C GLY A 11 -0.31 -10.48 -6.25
N TYR A 12 -0.84 -9.26 -6.35
CA TYR A 12 -0.90 -8.35 -5.20
C TYR A 12 -1.89 -8.82 -4.14
N THR A 13 -1.43 -8.87 -2.90
CA THR A 13 -2.24 -9.21 -1.72
C THR A 13 -2.47 -7.99 -0.84
N ARG A 14 -3.56 -7.99 -0.06
CA ARG A 14 -3.88 -6.84 0.80
C ARG A 14 -2.81 -6.70 1.87
N TYR A 15 -2.11 -5.56 1.90
CA TYR A 15 -1.20 -5.25 2.98
C TYR A 15 -2.00 -4.94 4.24
N ARG A 16 -1.69 -5.64 5.34
CA ARG A 16 -2.40 -5.55 6.63
C ARG A 16 -1.56 -4.97 7.75
N GLY A 17 -0.32 -4.56 7.47
CA GLY A 17 0.52 -3.88 8.44
C GLY A 17 0.12 -2.42 8.68
N ALA A 18 0.79 -1.79 9.63
CA ALA A 18 0.76 -0.35 9.80
C ALA A 18 1.56 0.33 8.68
N VAL A 19 1.13 1.54 8.33
CA VAL A 19 1.81 2.42 7.38
C VAL A 19 1.97 3.78 8.05
N ASP A 20 3.21 4.21 8.20
CA ASP A 20 3.58 5.46 8.85
C ASP A 20 3.09 6.69 8.07
N ALA A 21 2.96 7.82 8.76
CA ALA A 21 2.58 9.09 8.17
C ALA A 21 3.58 9.54 7.07
N SER A 22 4.87 9.27 7.25
CA SER A 22 5.96 9.66 6.34
C SER A 22 5.75 9.16 4.91
N VAL A 23 5.17 7.97 4.74
CA VAL A 23 4.86 7.40 3.42
C VAL A 23 3.88 8.31 2.67
N TYR A 24 2.88 8.84 3.35
CA TYR A 24 1.89 9.72 2.72
C TYR A 24 2.45 11.11 2.44
N GLU A 25 3.34 11.60 3.31
CA GLU A 25 4.05 12.87 3.12
C GLU A 25 4.97 12.81 1.90
N TYR A 26 5.73 11.71 1.74
CA TYR A 26 6.55 11.46 0.55
C TYR A 26 5.75 11.55 -0.75
N PHE A 27 4.54 10.97 -0.77
CA PHE A 27 3.64 11.03 -1.91
C PHE A 27 2.81 12.31 -2.01
N ASN A 28 2.96 13.27 -1.09
CA ASN A 28 2.10 14.46 -0.98
C ASN A 28 0.60 14.09 -1.03
N CYS A 29 0.22 13.06 -0.28
CA CYS A 29 -1.11 12.46 -0.36
C CYS A 29 -2.11 13.12 0.60
N ASP A 30 -2.98 13.98 0.06
CA ASP A 30 -4.07 14.65 0.82
C ASP A 30 -5.22 13.73 1.25
N CYS A 31 -5.18 12.45 0.85
CA CYS A 31 -6.25 11.49 1.12
C CYS A 31 -5.76 10.18 1.74
N SER A 32 -4.75 10.28 2.62
CA SER A 32 -4.20 9.18 3.41
C SER A 32 -5.27 8.36 4.14
N TRP A 33 -6.35 8.98 4.60
CA TRP A 33 -7.50 8.32 5.23
C TRP A 33 -8.26 7.34 4.32
N LYS A 34 -8.10 7.43 2.99
CA LYS A 34 -8.63 6.45 2.02
C LYS A 34 -7.62 5.37 1.67
N ALA A 35 -6.40 5.41 2.20
CA ALA A 35 -5.31 4.57 1.72
C ALA A 35 -5.60 3.08 1.83
N VAL A 36 -5.34 2.37 0.74
CA VAL A 36 -5.56 0.93 0.61
C VAL A 36 -4.33 0.32 -0.06
N TRP A 37 -3.33 -0.05 0.74
CA TRP A 37 -2.11 -0.70 0.27
C TRP A 37 -2.25 -2.20 -0.04
N TYR A 38 -1.56 -2.62 -1.09
CA TYR A 38 -1.35 -4.00 -1.48
C TYR A 38 0.15 -4.27 -1.63
N LEU A 39 0.59 -5.51 -1.38
CA LEU A 39 2.00 -5.92 -1.44
C LEU A 39 2.17 -7.11 -2.39
N LYS A 40 3.23 -7.06 -3.20
CA LYS A 40 3.75 -8.17 -4.00
C LYS A 40 5.27 -8.05 -4.11
N ASP A 41 6.02 -9.07 -3.70
CA ASP A 41 7.48 -9.14 -3.89
C ASP A 41 8.25 -7.86 -3.45
N GLY A 42 7.84 -7.23 -2.33
CA GLY A 42 8.45 -5.98 -1.85
C GLY A 42 7.92 -4.70 -2.51
N HIS A 43 7.01 -4.80 -3.49
CA HIS A 43 6.34 -3.66 -4.12
C HIS A 43 4.99 -3.39 -3.47
N TYR A 44 4.81 -2.14 -3.03
CA TYR A 44 3.61 -1.62 -2.41
C TYR A 44 2.81 -0.79 -3.40
N GLN A 45 1.52 -1.08 -3.55
CA GLN A 45 0.60 -0.37 -4.43
C GLN A 45 -0.61 0.13 -3.65
N CYS A 46 -0.78 1.44 -3.58
CA CYS A 46 -1.98 2.07 -3.01
C CYS A 46 -3.12 2.11 -4.03
N CYS A 47 -4.33 1.79 -3.59
CA CYS A 47 -5.58 1.86 -4.36
C CYS A 47 -6.60 2.84 -3.76
N GLY A 48 -6.19 3.65 -2.79
CA GLY A 48 -7.06 4.57 -2.06
C GLY A 48 -7.31 5.90 -2.76
N CYS A 49 -6.33 6.36 -3.54
CA CYS A 49 -6.36 7.61 -4.27
C CYS A 49 -6.35 7.40 -5.79
N LYS A 50 -6.67 8.44 -6.55
CA LYS A 50 -6.65 8.41 -8.03
C LYS A 50 -5.23 8.27 -8.60
N GLU A 51 -4.22 8.75 -7.87
CA GLU A 51 -2.80 8.75 -8.27
C GLU A 51 -2.20 7.35 -8.24
N ARG A 52 -2.78 6.42 -7.47
CA ARG A 52 -2.33 5.02 -7.38
C ARG A 52 -0.83 4.93 -7.05
N CYS A 53 -0.43 5.55 -5.95
CA CYS A 53 0.95 5.57 -5.48
C CYS A 53 1.56 4.17 -5.41
N GLU A 54 2.81 4.04 -5.85
CA GLU A 54 3.57 2.79 -5.84
C GLU A 54 4.97 3.07 -5.28
N THR A 55 5.47 2.17 -4.43
CA THR A 55 6.85 2.20 -3.92
C THR A 55 7.39 0.79 -3.72
N SER A 56 8.70 0.61 -3.89
CA SER A 56 9.43 -0.59 -3.46
C SER A 56 10.25 -0.36 -2.19
N ASP A 57 10.17 0.85 -1.62
CA ASP A 57 10.81 1.19 -0.35
C ASP A 57 9.95 0.68 0.81
N PRO A 58 10.47 -0.24 1.65
CA PRO A 58 9.75 -0.73 2.81
C PRO A 58 9.72 0.27 3.98
N ASP A 59 10.44 1.39 3.91
CA ASP A 59 10.42 2.39 4.99
C ASP A 59 9.00 2.91 5.26
N GLY A 60 8.65 3.00 6.54
CA GLY A 60 7.29 3.32 6.99
C GLY A 60 6.25 2.21 6.83
N PHE A 61 6.59 1.04 6.25
CA PHE A 61 5.71 -0.13 6.20
C PHE A 61 6.09 -1.15 7.28
N GLN A 62 5.27 -1.27 8.32
CA GLN A 62 5.52 -2.19 9.42
C GLN A 62 4.48 -3.31 9.47
N LEU A 63 4.92 -4.56 9.31
CA LEU A 63 4.08 -5.72 9.59
C LEU A 63 3.89 -5.88 11.10
N PHE A 64 2.69 -6.25 11.52
CA PHE A 64 2.48 -6.67 12.90
C PHE A 64 3.25 -7.97 13.13
N LEU A 65 4.05 -8.02 14.20
CA LEU A 65 4.63 -9.27 14.67
C LEU A 65 3.48 -10.16 15.12
N ASP A 66 3.24 -11.27 14.40
CA ASP A 66 2.31 -12.30 14.85
C ASP A 66 2.99 -13.04 16.00
N THR A 67 2.55 -12.80 17.23
CA THR A 67 3.13 -13.40 18.45
C THR A 67 2.52 -14.77 18.77
N ARG A 68 2.23 -15.61 17.77
CA ARG A 68 1.62 -16.93 17.98
C ARG A 68 2.64 -18.04 18.11
#